data_AF-A0A359M1J2-F1
#
_entry.id   AF-A0A359M1J2-F1
#
_cell.length_a   1.000
_cell.length_b   1.000
_cell.length_c   1.000
_cell.angle_alpha   90.00
_cell.angle_beta   90.00
_cell.angle_gamma   90.00
#
_symmetry.space_group_name_H-M   'P 1'
#
loop_
_entity.id
_entity.type
_entity.pdbx_description
1 polymer ?
#
loop_
_entity_poly.entity_id
_entity_poly.type
_entity_poly.pdbx_seq_one_letter_code
_entity_poly.pdbx_strand_id
1 'polypeptide(L)'
;MKENKDVNGRGPWMMLALFPALAAGAMADWVRVGTPRFEVCTNAGEKTARRVLEGLEEMRAAFPRQWTRPLPVRVVVFGTEGEYARVRPATSAAAFYQSGPERDFIVSHAQSRELARSLRHEYAHALLQHSSSRIPTWLEEGLAEFYSTYRRTGTTGYVGGAIETHLQKLNTERWLSADRLMRWERGSEPENIGLYYAQSWALVRMLKLSAPWRERFDEFWQELEGGIAQGAAFRGAFGQDLEGALRELRVRLATTPEVLSFAVEAPAAVAERPAETMPRGAAGWMIAELHLLLGRDRESVALLEELARERAPGVNWAFVRGMWALRQGEGAAALQLLRQAAEESPNDAGVQFEYTMLLRENRAGRAEIRKGLERVVAANADHPEARFLLGVSYADEGRHEEALVHLERAARVLPRQSYFWHALALSYREAGRREDALRAAALARDTARDPDQRKLAEATLALSGQPPEKR
;
A
#
# COMPACT_ATOMS: atom_id res chain seq x y z
N MET A 1 -81.08 -32.17 -1.38
CA MET A 1 -79.94 -31.30 -1.01
C MET A 1 -79.10 -31.13 -2.26
N LYS A 2 -78.79 -29.87 -2.59
CA LYS A 2 -78.52 -29.33 -3.94
C LYS A 2 -77.38 -29.96 -4.75
N GLU A 3 -77.61 -30.02 -6.06
CA GLU A 3 -76.65 -30.19 -7.17
C GLU A 3 -75.54 -29.13 -7.18
N ASN A 4 -74.37 -29.43 -7.75
CA ASN A 4 -73.93 -28.74 -8.97
C ASN A 4 -72.79 -29.49 -9.72
N LYS A 5 -72.84 -29.39 -11.05
CA LYS A 5 -71.83 -29.81 -12.04
C LYS A 5 -70.97 -28.61 -12.47
N ASP A 6 -69.77 -28.95 -12.96
CA ASP A 6 -68.94 -28.30 -13.98
C ASP A 6 -68.22 -26.94 -13.77
N VAL A 7 -67.03 -26.91 -14.40
CA VAL A 7 -66.34 -25.82 -15.14
C VAL A 7 -65.07 -25.20 -14.55
N ASN A 8 -63.95 -25.58 -15.18
CA ASN A 8 -62.76 -24.81 -15.59
C ASN A 8 -62.35 -23.51 -14.87
N GLY A 9 -61.05 -23.48 -14.55
CA GLY A 9 -60.17 -22.46 -15.11
C GLY A 9 -59.59 -21.46 -14.12
N ARG A 10 -58.30 -21.63 -13.80
CA ARG A 10 -57.22 -20.60 -13.83
C ARG A 10 -56.01 -21.16 -13.08
N GLY A 11 -54.86 -21.16 -13.76
CA GLY A 11 -53.60 -21.74 -13.28
C GLY A 11 -53.05 -21.07 -12.02
N PRO A 12 -52.07 -21.70 -11.36
CA PRO A 12 -51.42 -21.11 -10.20
C PRO A 12 -50.63 -19.89 -10.63
N TRP A 13 -50.99 -18.75 -10.06
CA TRP A 13 -50.25 -17.50 -10.15
C TRP A 13 -48.88 -17.71 -9.51
N MET A 14 -47.85 -17.86 -10.35
CA MET A 14 -46.47 -17.71 -9.93
C MET A 14 -46.26 -16.23 -9.61
N MET A 15 -46.26 -15.86 -8.33
CA MET A 15 -45.75 -14.55 -7.92
C MET A 15 -44.27 -14.49 -8.29
N LEU A 16 -43.97 -13.90 -9.44
CA LEU A 16 -42.64 -13.35 -9.71
C LEU A 16 -42.37 -12.29 -8.65
N ALA A 17 -41.59 -12.65 -7.63
CA ALA A 17 -40.88 -11.65 -6.87
C ALA A 17 -39.93 -10.96 -7.84
N LEU A 18 -40.33 -9.77 -8.32
CA LEU A 18 -39.41 -8.83 -8.94
C LEU A 18 -38.38 -8.48 -7.87
N PHE A 19 -37.23 -9.16 -7.90
CA PHE A 19 -36.01 -8.54 -7.42
C PHE A 19 -35.82 -7.29 -8.29
N PRO A 20 -35.67 -6.09 -7.70
CA PRO A 20 -35.26 -4.96 -8.50
C PRO A 20 -33.90 -5.34 -9.07
N ALA A 21 -33.84 -5.54 -10.38
CA ALA A 21 -32.59 -5.49 -11.10
C ALA A 21 -31.98 -4.15 -10.70
N LEU A 22 -30.95 -4.18 -9.85
CA LEU A 22 -30.10 -3.05 -9.61
C LEU A 22 -29.70 -2.59 -11.00
N ALA A 23 -30.24 -1.43 -11.39
CA ALA A 23 -29.95 -0.84 -12.67
C ALA A 23 -28.43 -0.85 -12.79
N ALA A 24 -27.93 -1.55 -13.82
CA ALA A 24 -26.57 -1.42 -14.27
C ALA A 24 -26.43 0.05 -14.69
N GLY A 25 -26.16 0.92 -13.71
CA GLY A 25 -25.74 2.27 -13.96
C GLY A 25 -24.52 2.13 -14.84
N ALA A 26 -24.61 2.65 -16.07
CA ALA A 26 -23.50 2.70 -16.99
C ALA A 26 -22.26 3.16 -16.20
N MET A 27 -21.32 2.25 -15.95
CA MET A 27 -20.03 2.66 -15.44
C MET A 27 -19.50 3.63 -16.50
N ALA A 28 -19.36 4.91 -16.15
CA ALA A 28 -18.72 5.87 -17.04
C ALA A 28 -17.39 5.28 -17.54
N ASP A 29 -17.07 5.51 -18.81
CA ASP A 29 -15.88 4.93 -19.44
C ASP A 29 -14.65 5.32 -18.62
N TRP A 30 -14.02 4.31 -18.01
CA TRP A 30 -12.79 4.50 -17.26
C TRP A 30 -11.68 4.90 -18.22
N VAL A 31 -10.85 5.84 -17.79
CA VAL A 31 -9.67 6.27 -18.52
C VAL A 31 -8.44 5.97 -17.68
N ARG A 32 -7.40 5.50 -18.36
CA ARG A 32 -6.07 5.31 -17.81
C ARG A 32 -5.08 6.25 -18.47
N VAL A 33 -4.22 6.87 -17.66
CA VAL A 33 -3.03 7.57 -18.14
C VAL A 33 -1.87 7.24 -17.20
N GLY A 34 -0.66 7.07 -17.72
CA GLY A 34 0.45 6.64 -16.89
C GLY A 34 1.83 7.09 -17.33
N THR A 35 2.76 6.95 -16.39
CA THR A 35 4.21 7.03 -16.55
C THR A 35 4.81 5.71 -16.04
N PRO A 36 6.13 5.49 -16.15
CA PRO A 36 6.75 4.31 -15.55
C PRO A 36 6.58 4.17 -14.01
N ARG A 37 6.05 5.20 -13.33
CA ARG A 37 5.91 5.23 -11.86
C ARG A 37 4.46 5.24 -11.40
N PHE A 38 3.60 5.92 -12.14
CA PHE A 38 2.21 6.13 -11.79
C PHE A 38 1.29 5.66 -12.90
N GLU A 39 0.19 5.02 -12.52
CA GLU A 39 -0.92 4.70 -13.40
C GLU A 39 -2.18 5.30 -12.78
N VAL A 40 -2.74 6.35 -13.38
CA VAL A 40 -3.98 6.97 -12.89
C VAL A 40 -5.15 6.38 -13.66
N CYS A 41 -6.07 5.74 -12.93
CA CYS A 41 -7.30 5.15 -13.43
C CYS A 41 -8.49 5.94 -12.85
N THR A 42 -9.37 6.45 -13.71
CA THR A 42 -10.53 7.23 -13.25
C THR A 42 -11.69 7.18 -14.22
N ASN A 43 -12.93 7.17 -13.70
CA ASN A 43 -14.14 7.41 -14.47
C ASN A 43 -14.64 8.87 -14.35
N ALA A 44 -13.80 9.78 -13.84
CA ALA A 44 -14.06 11.22 -13.77
C ALA A 44 -13.55 11.99 -15.02
N GLY A 45 -13.16 11.27 -16.07
CA GLY A 45 -12.67 11.79 -17.34
C GLY A 45 -11.17 12.10 -17.38
N GLU A 46 -10.64 12.19 -18.60
CA GLU A 46 -9.21 12.36 -18.90
C GLU A 46 -8.58 13.59 -18.24
N LYS A 47 -9.31 14.72 -18.17
CA LYS A 47 -8.82 15.96 -17.53
C LYS A 47 -8.47 15.73 -16.06
N THR A 48 -9.28 14.94 -15.34
CA THR A 48 -9.00 14.58 -13.95
C THR A 48 -7.76 13.69 -13.88
N ALA A 49 -7.67 12.70 -14.77
CA ALA A 49 -6.56 11.76 -14.83
C ALA A 49 -5.21 12.47 -15.03
N ARG A 50 -5.13 13.38 -16.02
CA ARG A 50 -3.91 14.16 -16.32
C ARG A 50 -3.51 15.09 -15.17
N ARG A 51 -4.47 15.84 -14.62
CA ARG A 51 -4.21 16.75 -13.48
C ARG A 51 -3.66 16.00 -12.26
N VAL A 52 -4.20 14.82 -11.96
CA VAL A 52 -3.72 13.98 -10.85
C VAL A 52 -2.31 13.45 -11.14
N LEU A 53 -2.08 12.95 -12.37
CA LEU A 53 -0.78 12.43 -12.77
C LEU A 53 0.32 13.51 -12.74
N GLU A 54 0.04 14.69 -13.28
CA GLU A 54 0.93 15.86 -13.26
C GLU A 54 1.30 16.25 -11.82
N GLY A 55 0.30 16.40 -10.94
CA GLY A 55 0.53 16.78 -9.55
C GLY A 55 1.41 15.79 -8.78
N LEU A 56 1.28 14.49 -9.04
CA LEU A 56 2.08 13.45 -8.40
C LEU A 56 3.51 13.36 -8.96
N GLU A 57 3.67 13.48 -10.29
CA GLU A 57 5.02 13.52 -10.90
C GLU A 57 5.82 14.75 -10.46
N GLU A 58 5.18 15.91 -10.33
CA GLU A 58 5.83 17.14 -9.86
C GLU A 58 6.29 17.02 -8.40
N MET A 59 5.43 16.49 -7.53
CA MET A 59 5.71 16.40 -6.09
C MET A 59 6.93 15.52 -5.78
N ARG A 60 7.29 14.58 -6.66
CA ARG A 60 8.45 13.68 -6.46
C ARG A 60 9.74 14.43 -6.12
N ALA A 61 9.95 15.62 -6.67
CA ALA A 61 11.14 16.42 -6.40
C ALA A 61 11.23 16.90 -4.94
N ALA A 62 10.12 16.90 -4.21
CA ALA A 62 10.05 17.31 -2.82
C ALA A 62 10.66 16.29 -1.85
N PHE A 63 10.66 15.01 -2.24
CA PHE A 63 11.02 13.94 -1.32
C PHE A 63 12.54 13.70 -1.29
N PRO A 64 13.09 13.26 -0.14
CA PRO A 64 14.52 12.97 -0.03
C PRO A 64 14.94 11.86 -0.99
N ARG A 65 16.10 12.01 -1.65
CA ARG A 65 16.59 11.03 -2.63
C ARG A 65 16.92 9.67 -2.02
N GLN A 66 17.21 9.63 -0.72
CA GLN A 66 17.50 8.41 0.03
C GLN A 66 16.26 7.54 0.29
N TRP A 67 15.05 8.09 0.16
CA TRP A 67 13.82 7.31 0.33
C TRP A 67 13.67 6.32 -0.83
N THR A 68 13.36 5.08 -0.46
CA THR A 68 13.15 4.00 -1.43
C THR A 68 11.96 4.33 -2.30
N ARG A 69 12.11 4.11 -3.61
CA ARG A 69 10.98 4.24 -4.53
C ARG A 69 9.92 3.20 -4.16
N PRO A 70 8.64 3.58 -4.16
CA PRO A 70 7.59 2.61 -3.90
C PRO A 70 7.50 1.62 -5.05
N LEU A 71 6.71 0.57 -4.85
CA LEU A 71 6.20 -0.21 -5.98
C LEU A 71 5.47 0.72 -6.99
N PRO A 72 5.28 0.31 -8.25
CA PRO A 72 4.45 1.06 -9.19
C PRO A 72 3.13 1.48 -8.53
N VAL A 73 2.77 2.76 -8.59
CA VAL A 73 1.62 3.29 -7.86
C VAL A 73 0.42 3.44 -8.80
N ARG A 74 -0.65 2.70 -8.52
CA ARG A 74 -1.94 2.84 -9.19
C ARG A 74 -2.83 3.79 -8.40
N VAL A 75 -3.22 4.90 -9.01
CA VAL A 75 -4.09 5.90 -8.40
C VAL A 75 -5.49 5.74 -8.95
N VAL A 76 -6.43 5.35 -8.09
CA VAL A 76 -7.83 5.14 -8.46
C VAL A 76 -8.66 6.32 -7.98
N VAL A 77 -9.20 7.10 -8.92
CA VAL A 77 -10.05 8.26 -8.61
C VAL A 77 -11.45 8.00 -9.11
N PHE A 78 -12.37 7.71 -8.20
CA PHE A 78 -13.78 7.55 -8.53
C PHE A 78 -14.42 8.89 -8.91
N GLY A 79 -15.36 8.89 -9.85
CA GLY A 79 -16.09 10.07 -10.28
C GLY A 79 -16.93 10.67 -9.17
N THR A 80 -17.51 9.82 -8.32
CA THR A 80 -18.42 10.23 -7.25
C THR A 80 -17.98 9.74 -5.86
N GLU A 81 -18.42 10.45 -4.81
CA GLU A 81 -18.22 10.00 -3.42
C GLU A 81 -18.93 8.67 -3.15
N GLY A 82 -20.12 8.44 -3.74
CA GLY A 82 -20.88 7.21 -3.52
C GLY A 82 -20.22 5.95 -4.09
N GLU A 83 -19.44 6.06 -5.17
CA GLU A 83 -18.61 4.97 -5.67
C GLU A 83 -17.42 4.70 -4.74
N TYR A 84 -16.72 5.77 -4.33
CA TYR A 84 -15.60 5.67 -3.39
C TYR A 84 -16.02 5.12 -2.02
N ALA A 85 -17.22 5.46 -1.54
CA ALA A 85 -17.75 4.98 -0.27
C ALA A 85 -17.86 3.45 -0.20
N ARG A 86 -17.95 2.76 -1.34
CA ARG A 86 -17.99 1.29 -1.43
C ARG A 86 -16.64 0.63 -1.16
N VAL A 87 -15.55 1.37 -1.34
CA VAL A 87 -14.18 0.84 -1.19
C VAL A 87 -13.41 1.49 -0.04
N ARG A 88 -13.82 2.65 0.48
CA ARG A 88 -13.09 3.32 1.57
C ARG A 88 -13.05 2.47 2.84
N PRO A 89 -11.91 2.40 3.56
CA PRO A 89 -11.79 1.63 4.80
C PRO A 89 -12.54 2.27 5.97
N ALA A 90 -12.58 3.60 6.03
CA ALA A 90 -13.26 4.37 7.07
C ALA A 90 -14.08 5.50 6.46
N THR A 91 -15.19 5.90 7.12
CA THR A 91 -16.08 6.97 6.64
C THR A 91 -15.41 8.34 6.58
N SER A 92 -14.44 8.59 7.46
CA SER A 92 -13.66 9.82 7.56
C SER A 92 -12.51 9.93 6.55
N ALA A 93 -12.14 8.83 5.87
CA ALA A 93 -11.01 8.81 4.96
C ALA A 93 -11.33 9.52 3.64
N ALA A 94 -10.68 10.65 3.37
CA ALA A 94 -10.82 11.38 2.10
C ALA A 94 -10.03 10.73 0.94
N ALA A 95 -8.95 10.03 1.28
CA ALA A 95 -8.22 9.10 0.44
C ALA A 95 -7.68 7.99 1.35
N PHE A 96 -7.14 6.92 0.75
CA PHE A 96 -6.36 5.94 1.49
C PHE A 96 -5.28 5.31 0.61
N TYR A 97 -4.18 4.96 1.27
CA TYR A 97 -3.11 4.12 0.75
C TYR A 97 -3.33 2.65 1.10
N GLN A 98 -3.11 1.77 0.13
CA GLN A 98 -3.09 0.32 0.33
C GLN A 98 -1.94 -0.28 -0.47
N SER A 99 -0.98 -0.89 0.23
CA SER A 99 0.10 -1.63 -0.44
C SER A 99 -0.40 -3.00 -0.92
N GLY A 100 0.10 -3.43 -2.07
CA GLY A 100 -0.16 -4.75 -2.65
C GLY A 100 1.15 -5.49 -2.97
N PRO A 101 1.06 -6.73 -3.48
CA PRO A 101 2.24 -7.54 -3.79
C PRO A 101 3.06 -6.96 -4.95
N GLU A 102 2.42 -6.42 -5.98
CA GLU A 102 3.12 -5.92 -7.18
C GLU A 102 3.12 -4.41 -7.34
N ARG A 103 2.15 -3.75 -6.70
CA ARG A 103 1.82 -2.34 -6.89
C ARG A 103 1.17 -1.80 -5.64
N ASP A 104 1.33 -0.51 -5.48
CA ASP A 104 0.66 0.26 -4.44
C ASP A 104 -0.61 0.90 -4.99
N PHE A 105 -1.60 1.10 -4.13
CA PHE A 105 -2.83 1.78 -4.45
C PHE A 105 -2.98 3.06 -3.66
N ILE A 106 -3.37 4.13 -4.35
CA ILE A 106 -3.89 5.34 -3.72
C ILE A 106 -5.30 5.56 -4.26
N VAL A 107 -6.29 5.64 -3.38
CA VAL A 107 -7.70 5.65 -3.77
C VAL A 107 -8.40 6.88 -3.22
N SER A 108 -9.14 7.61 -4.06
CA SER A 108 -9.94 8.78 -3.66
C SER A 108 -11.10 9.02 -4.65
N HIS A 109 -11.72 10.20 -4.58
CA HIS A 109 -12.81 10.60 -5.47
C HIS A 109 -12.68 12.04 -5.96
N ALA A 110 -13.13 12.28 -7.19
CA ALA A 110 -12.95 13.54 -7.92
C ALA A 110 -13.70 14.74 -7.31
N GLN A 111 -14.75 14.47 -6.54
CA GLN A 111 -15.56 15.50 -5.86
C GLN A 111 -14.93 16.03 -4.56
N SER A 112 -13.82 15.43 -4.10
CA SER A 112 -13.12 15.91 -2.91
C SER A 112 -12.48 17.29 -3.17
N ARG A 113 -12.79 18.26 -2.32
CA ARG A 113 -12.14 19.59 -2.35
C ARG A 113 -10.65 19.51 -2.03
N GLU A 114 -10.26 18.49 -1.26
CA GLU A 114 -8.88 18.25 -0.83
C GLU A 114 -8.17 17.20 -1.68
N LEU A 115 -8.76 16.76 -2.82
CA LEU A 115 -8.25 15.66 -3.66
C LEU A 115 -6.73 15.71 -3.84
N ALA A 116 -6.20 16.85 -4.29
CA ALA A 116 -4.78 16.99 -4.55
C ALA A 116 -3.93 16.84 -3.27
N ARG A 117 -4.36 17.39 -2.14
CA ARG A 117 -3.62 17.29 -0.86
C ARG A 117 -3.70 15.88 -0.30
N SER A 118 -4.89 15.27 -0.29
CA SER A 118 -5.08 13.89 0.19
C SER A 118 -4.28 12.89 -0.63
N LEU A 119 -4.26 12.99 -1.97
CA LEU A 119 -3.44 12.10 -2.79
C LEU A 119 -1.94 12.22 -2.51
N ARG A 120 -1.46 13.45 -2.24
CA ARG A 120 -0.07 13.69 -1.85
C ARG A 120 0.28 13.15 -0.47
N HIS A 121 -0.67 13.23 0.47
CA HIS A 121 -0.56 12.62 1.80
C HIS A 121 -0.41 11.10 1.67
N GLU A 122 -1.29 10.43 0.93
CA GLU A 122 -1.21 8.99 0.70
C GLU A 122 0.07 8.58 -0.08
N TYR A 123 0.55 9.41 -1.00
CA TYR A 123 1.81 9.14 -1.69
C TYR A 123 3.02 9.22 -0.76
N ALA A 124 2.99 10.10 0.24
CA ALA A 124 4.02 10.10 1.28
C ALA A 124 3.99 8.81 2.11
N HIS A 125 2.80 8.27 2.43
CA HIS A 125 2.69 6.94 3.05
C HIS A 125 3.26 5.84 2.18
N ALA A 126 3.00 5.85 0.86
CA ALA A 126 3.61 4.89 -0.06
C ALA A 126 5.14 4.93 0.03
N LEU A 127 5.75 6.11 -0.05
CA LEU A 127 7.21 6.24 0.08
C LEU A 127 7.72 5.73 1.43
N LEU A 128 7.06 6.09 2.53
CA LEU A 128 7.47 5.71 3.89
C LEU A 128 7.33 4.20 4.14
N GLN A 129 6.28 3.58 3.59
CA GLN A 129 6.04 2.13 3.64
C GLN A 129 7.21 1.34 3.05
N HIS A 130 7.83 1.85 1.98
CA HIS A 130 8.96 1.23 1.30
C HIS A 130 10.33 1.70 1.76
N SER A 131 10.40 2.84 2.47
CA SER A 131 11.67 3.44 2.90
C SER A 131 12.16 2.92 4.25
N SER A 132 11.27 2.54 5.16
CA SER A 132 11.70 2.18 6.52
C SER A 132 10.80 1.17 7.20
N SER A 133 11.44 0.26 7.93
CA SER A 133 10.80 -0.73 8.79
C SER A 133 10.35 -0.18 10.14
N ARG A 134 10.85 0.98 10.61
CA ARG A 134 10.77 1.41 12.03
C ARG A 134 10.55 2.92 12.21
N ILE A 135 9.45 3.44 11.68
CA ILE A 135 9.08 4.85 11.87
C ILE A 135 7.93 4.94 12.86
N PRO A 136 8.04 5.77 13.93
CA PRO A 136 6.93 6.01 14.83
C PRO A 136 5.72 6.64 14.12
N THR A 137 4.51 6.26 14.52
CA THR A 137 3.28 6.74 13.88
C THR A 137 3.22 8.26 13.77
N TRP A 138 3.54 9.01 14.83
CA TRP A 138 3.47 10.49 14.80
C TRP A 138 4.43 11.09 13.78
N LEU A 139 5.59 10.47 13.58
CA LEU A 139 6.57 10.93 12.60
C LEU A 139 6.09 10.61 11.19
N GLU A 140 5.53 9.42 10.98
CA GLU A 140 4.96 9.02 9.69
C GLU A 140 3.81 9.94 9.26
N GLU A 141 2.81 10.14 10.13
CA GLU A 141 1.66 11.03 9.87
C GLU A 141 2.11 12.49 9.73
N GLY A 142 3.05 12.94 10.57
CA GLY A 142 3.59 14.30 10.50
C GLY A 142 4.36 14.57 9.20
N LEU A 143 5.13 13.59 8.71
CA LEU A 143 5.81 13.68 7.41
C LEU A 143 4.82 13.65 6.25
N ALA A 144 3.78 12.80 6.32
CA ALA A 144 2.74 12.75 5.31
C ALA A 144 1.98 14.09 5.21
N GLU A 145 1.58 14.66 6.34
CA GLU A 145 1.00 16.01 6.41
C GLU A 145 1.97 17.08 5.90
N PHE A 146 3.24 17.06 6.34
CA PHE A 146 4.26 18.02 5.91
C PHE A 146 4.43 18.05 4.39
N TYR A 147 4.62 16.88 3.76
CA TYR A 147 4.81 16.77 2.32
C TYR A 147 3.52 17.05 1.55
N SER A 148 2.33 16.73 2.10
CA SER A 148 1.03 17.00 1.46
C SER A 148 0.82 18.47 1.07
N THR A 149 1.49 19.38 1.76
CA THR A 149 1.48 20.84 1.53
C THR A 149 2.23 21.29 0.28
N TYR A 150 2.78 20.36 -0.51
CA TYR A 150 3.49 20.66 -1.75
C TYR A 150 2.70 21.62 -2.64
N ARG A 151 3.39 22.68 -3.06
CA ARG A 151 2.94 23.65 -4.05
C ARG A 151 4.11 24.08 -4.92
N ARG A 152 3.82 24.56 -6.12
CA ARG A 152 4.84 25.03 -7.08
C ARG A 152 4.51 26.44 -7.55
N THR A 153 5.54 27.24 -7.78
CA THR A 153 5.44 28.56 -8.43
C THR A 153 6.62 28.71 -9.40
N GLY A 154 6.35 28.78 -10.70
CA GLY A 154 7.40 28.74 -11.72
C GLY A 154 8.20 27.44 -11.63
N THR A 155 9.52 27.54 -11.51
CA THR A 155 10.45 26.41 -11.37
C THR A 155 10.81 26.10 -9.91
N THR A 156 10.11 26.71 -8.95
CA THR A 156 10.36 26.50 -7.51
C THR A 156 9.21 25.74 -6.87
N GLY A 157 9.54 24.62 -6.22
CA GLY A 157 8.64 23.86 -5.37
C GLY A 157 8.77 24.29 -3.92
N TYR A 158 7.68 24.15 -3.16
CA TYR A 158 7.61 24.47 -1.74
C TYR A 158 6.92 23.36 -0.96
N VAL A 159 7.40 23.04 0.24
CA VAL A 159 6.75 22.12 1.21
C VAL A 159 6.88 22.62 2.64
N GLY A 160 6.06 22.09 3.55
CA GLY A 160 6.01 22.51 4.95
C GLY A 160 5.09 23.70 5.21
N GLY A 161 4.19 24.02 4.28
CA GLY A 161 3.28 25.16 4.38
C GLY A 161 2.26 24.99 5.51
N ALA A 162 1.61 26.10 5.87
CA ALA A 162 0.54 26.11 6.88
C ALA A 162 -0.66 25.26 6.43
N ILE A 163 -1.23 24.51 7.38
CA ILE A 163 -2.53 23.84 7.22
C ILE A 163 -3.49 24.52 8.19
N GLU A 164 -4.42 25.30 7.64
CA GLU A 164 -5.26 26.20 8.45
C GLU A 164 -6.11 25.45 9.48
N THR A 165 -6.68 24.31 9.09
CA THR A 165 -7.45 23.46 10.00
C THR A 165 -6.60 22.90 11.15
N HIS A 166 -5.31 22.63 10.91
CA HIS A 166 -4.38 22.19 11.96
C HIS A 166 -4.04 23.35 12.89
N LEU A 167 -3.74 24.53 12.35
CA LEU A 167 -3.47 25.73 13.15
C LEU A 167 -4.66 26.10 14.03
N GLN A 168 -5.88 26.03 13.49
CA GLN A 168 -7.10 26.25 14.26
C GLN A 168 -7.18 25.30 15.45
N LYS A 169 -7.00 24.00 15.23
CA LYS A 169 -7.00 22.99 16.30
C LYS A 169 -5.91 23.22 17.35
N LEU A 170 -4.69 23.51 16.92
CA LEU A 170 -3.57 23.76 17.83
C LEU A 170 -3.77 25.02 18.70
N ASN A 171 -4.54 25.99 18.21
CA ASN A 171 -4.84 27.22 18.94
C ASN A 171 -6.05 27.08 19.88
N THR A 172 -7.01 26.21 19.57
CA THR A 172 -8.27 26.10 20.34
C THR A 172 -8.32 24.90 21.27
N GLU A 173 -7.58 23.84 20.98
CA GLU A 173 -7.66 22.56 21.70
C GLU A 173 -6.46 22.35 22.65
N ARG A 174 -6.66 21.54 23.70
CA ARG A 174 -5.58 21.18 24.62
C ARG A 174 -4.69 20.13 23.98
N TRP A 175 -3.39 20.44 23.86
CA TRP A 175 -2.40 19.54 23.27
C TRP A 175 -2.26 18.22 24.03
N LEU A 176 -2.05 17.15 23.27
CA LEU A 176 -1.60 15.84 23.71
C LEU A 176 -0.22 15.92 24.35
N SER A 177 0.01 15.12 25.40
CA SER A 177 1.35 14.91 25.95
C SER A 177 2.22 14.07 25.01
N ALA A 178 3.54 14.13 25.19
CA ALA A 178 4.50 13.31 24.46
C ALA A 178 4.19 11.82 24.58
N ASP A 179 3.79 11.36 25.77
CA ASP A 179 3.42 9.97 26.02
C ASP A 179 2.21 9.53 25.19
N ARG A 180 1.16 10.36 25.12
CA ARG A 180 -0.02 10.10 24.27
C ARG A 180 0.34 10.13 22.79
N LEU A 181 1.23 11.04 22.37
CA LEU A 181 1.68 11.15 20.99
C LEU A 181 2.53 9.93 20.56
N MET A 182 3.40 9.43 21.43
CA MET A 182 4.30 8.30 21.13
C MET A 182 3.62 6.93 21.20
N ARG A 183 2.64 6.74 22.09
CA ARG A 183 1.99 5.44 22.31
C ARG A 183 0.92 5.10 21.27
N TRP A 184 0.53 6.04 20.42
CA TRP A 184 -0.53 5.76 19.48
C TRP A 184 -0.04 4.83 18.34
N GLU A 185 -0.58 3.61 18.33
CA GLU A 185 -0.39 2.61 17.27
C GLU A 185 -1.57 2.61 16.28
N ARG A 186 -1.29 2.29 15.01
CA ARG A 186 -2.32 2.14 13.98
C ARG A 186 -3.33 1.06 14.40
N GLY A 187 -4.61 1.41 14.48
CA GLY A 187 -5.71 0.50 14.82
C GLY A 187 -6.52 0.89 16.05
N SER A 188 -6.02 1.79 16.91
CA SER A 188 -6.86 2.50 17.89
C SER A 188 -7.24 3.87 17.32
N GLU A 189 -8.51 4.27 17.36
CA GLU A 189 -8.86 5.68 17.09
C GLU A 189 -8.57 6.50 18.35
N PRO A 190 -7.73 7.54 18.27
CA PRO A 190 -7.51 8.43 19.40
C PRO A 190 -8.81 9.20 19.64
N GLU A 191 -9.02 9.62 20.88
CA GLU A 191 -10.14 10.49 21.25
C GLU A 191 -10.19 11.78 20.39
N ASN A 192 -9.07 12.19 19.79
CA ASN A 192 -8.98 13.36 18.92
C ASN A 192 -7.95 13.20 17.78
N ILE A 193 -8.35 12.49 16.72
CA ILE A 193 -7.49 12.19 15.56
C ILE A 193 -7.00 13.44 14.83
N GLY A 194 -7.87 14.45 14.71
CA GLY A 194 -7.52 15.70 14.05
C GLY A 194 -6.43 16.46 14.80
N LEU A 195 -6.49 16.50 16.13
CA LEU A 195 -5.43 17.14 16.94
C LEU A 195 -4.11 16.41 16.84
N TYR A 196 -4.14 15.08 16.82
CA TYR A 196 -2.92 14.30 16.65
C TYR A 196 -2.22 14.58 15.33
N TYR A 197 -2.97 14.60 14.22
CA TYR A 197 -2.40 14.98 12.91
C TYR A 197 -1.85 16.40 12.95
N ALA A 198 -2.57 17.34 13.56
CA ALA A 198 -2.12 18.71 13.70
C ALA A 198 -0.81 18.84 14.53
N GLN A 199 -0.71 18.16 15.67
CA GLN A 199 0.51 18.18 16.50
C GLN A 199 1.68 17.46 15.84
N SER A 200 1.43 16.33 15.19
CA SER A 200 2.43 15.57 14.42
C SER A 200 3.00 16.41 13.28
N TRP A 201 2.12 17.07 12.52
CA TRP A 201 2.50 18.02 11.47
C TRP A 201 3.34 19.17 12.01
N ALA A 202 2.88 19.84 13.07
CA ALA A 202 3.59 20.98 13.63
C ALA A 202 4.98 20.61 14.17
N LEU A 203 5.10 19.45 14.81
CA LEU A 203 6.37 18.93 15.29
C LEU A 203 7.32 18.63 14.14
N VAL A 204 6.88 17.88 13.13
CA VAL A 204 7.71 17.61 11.94
C VAL A 204 8.10 18.90 11.23
N ARG A 205 7.19 19.87 11.16
CA ARG A 205 7.48 21.20 10.61
C ARG A 205 8.60 21.89 11.37
N MET A 206 8.59 21.90 12.71
CA MET A 206 9.70 22.42 13.50
C MET A 206 11.00 21.65 13.24
N LEU A 207 10.93 20.31 13.24
CA LEU A 207 12.08 19.44 13.02
C LEU A 207 12.73 19.62 11.64
N LYS A 208 11.95 19.90 10.60
CA LYS A 208 12.43 20.05 9.22
C LYS A 208 12.78 21.48 8.84
N LEU A 209 12.19 22.48 9.48
CA LEU A 209 12.34 23.90 9.09
C LEU A 209 13.26 24.70 10.00
N SER A 210 13.40 24.33 11.27
CA SER A 210 14.22 25.08 12.23
C SER A 210 15.66 24.55 12.25
N ALA A 211 16.66 25.42 12.04
CA ALA A 211 18.06 24.99 11.86
C ALA A 211 18.62 24.06 12.96
N PRO A 212 18.45 24.35 14.28
CA PRO A 212 18.97 23.48 15.34
C PRO A 212 18.40 22.06 15.31
N TRP A 213 17.17 21.91 14.82
CA TRP A 213 16.49 20.62 14.73
C TRP A 213 16.77 19.93 13.40
N ARG A 214 16.75 20.69 12.29
CA ARG A 214 16.96 20.18 10.93
C ARG A 214 18.31 19.52 10.77
N GLU A 215 19.36 20.08 11.37
CA GLU A 215 20.73 19.57 11.27
C GLU A 215 20.93 18.22 11.98
N ARG A 216 20.05 17.88 12.92
CA ARG A 216 20.08 16.64 13.71
C ARG A 216 19.02 15.63 13.29
N PHE A 217 18.15 15.97 12.35
CA PHE A 217 17.04 15.11 11.93
C PHE A 217 17.51 13.78 11.33
N ASP A 218 18.60 13.82 10.54
CA ASP A 218 19.14 12.61 9.92
C ASP A 218 19.74 11.65 10.96
N GLU A 219 20.32 12.17 12.06
CA GLU A 219 20.76 11.37 13.19
C GLU A 219 19.58 10.69 13.89
N PHE A 220 18.51 11.44 14.16
CA PHE A 220 17.28 10.88 14.72
C PHE A 220 16.71 9.75 13.86
N TRP A 221 16.68 9.97 12.53
CA TRP A 221 16.22 8.96 11.58
C TRP A 221 17.09 7.69 11.62
N GLN A 222 18.41 7.84 11.62
CA GLN A 222 19.35 6.72 11.68
C GLN A 222 19.25 5.93 12.98
N GLU A 223 19.04 6.60 14.12
CA GLU A 223 18.85 5.92 15.40
C GLU A 223 17.58 5.07 15.42
N LEU A 224 16.48 5.57 14.84
CA LEU A 224 15.24 4.80 14.67
C LEU A 224 15.46 3.58 13.77
N GLU A 225 16.14 3.74 12.64
CA GLU A 225 16.49 2.63 11.73
C GLU A 225 17.41 1.61 12.39
N GLY A 226 18.32 2.07 13.25
CA GLY A 226 19.18 1.23 14.09
C GLY A 226 18.43 0.47 15.18
N GLY A 227 17.14 0.75 15.38
CA GLY A 227 16.29 0.05 16.34
C GLY A 227 16.26 0.65 17.73
N ILE A 228 16.77 1.87 17.89
CA ILE A 228 16.69 2.60 19.15
C ILE A 228 15.24 3.03 19.37
N ALA A 229 14.70 2.80 20.57
CA ALA A 229 13.35 3.18 20.91
C ALA A 229 13.13 4.69 20.74
N GLN A 230 12.01 5.09 20.16
CA GLN A 230 11.74 6.47 19.71
C GLN A 230 12.06 7.56 20.75
N GLY A 231 11.77 7.35 22.03
CA GLY A 231 12.08 8.34 23.07
C GLY A 231 13.56 8.43 23.44
N ALA A 232 14.30 7.33 23.35
CA ALA A 232 15.75 7.34 23.49
C ALA A 232 16.40 7.97 22.26
N ALA A 233 15.93 7.63 21.06
CA ALA A 233 16.42 8.19 19.81
C ALA A 233 16.21 9.72 19.76
N PHE A 234 15.03 10.19 20.17
CA PHE A 234 14.73 11.62 20.22
C PHE A 234 15.67 12.37 21.18
N ARG A 235 15.93 11.80 22.37
CA ARG A 235 16.88 12.39 23.34
C ARG A 235 18.32 12.36 22.85
N GLY A 236 18.75 11.27 22.22
CA GLY A 236 20.10 11.14 21.65
C GLY A 236 20.36 12.21 20.60
N ALA A 237 19.44 12.33 19.64
CA ALA A 237 19.57 13.26 18.52
C ALA A 237 19.32 14.74 18.88
N PHE A 238 18.43 15.06 19.81
CA PHE A 238 18.05 16.47 20.06
C PHE A 238 18.46 17.01 21.43
N GLY A 239 19.06 16.17 22.29
CA GLY A 239 19.52 16.57 23.62
C GLY A 239 18.40 16.91 24.62
N GLN A 240 17.14 16.68 24.26
CA GLN A 240 15.96 16.87 25.11
C GLN A 240 14.89 15.83 24.81
N ASP A 241 13.92 15.66 25.71
CA ASP A 241 12.79 14.78 25.46
C ASP A 241 11.71 15.46 24.59
N LEU A 242 10.78 14.64 24.11
CA LEU A 242 9.70 15.10 23.25
C LEU A 242 8.76 16.07 23.98
N GLU A 243 8.57 15.93 25.30
CA GLU A 243 7.72 16.84 26.05
C GLU A 243 8.34 18.25 26.11
N GLY A 244 9.66 18.35 26.26
CA GLY A 244 10.44 19.58 26.10
C GLY A 244 10.26 20.19 24.71
N ALA A 245 10.39 19.37 23.67
CA ALA A 245 10.19 19.81 22.30
C ALA A 245 8.77 20.34 22.04
N LEU A 246 7.73 19.69 22.60
CA LEU A 246 6.35 20.14 22.48
C LEU A 246 6.11 21.48 23.19
N ARG A 247 6.72 21.70 24.36
CA ARG A 247 6.67 23.01 25.05
C ARG A 247 7.33 24.10 24.22
N GLU A 248 8.49 23.84 23.64
CA GLU A 248 9.19 24.78 22.76
C GLU A 248 8.36 25.08 21.50
N LEU A 249 7.85 24.04 20.84
CA LEU A 249 6.99 24.14 19.66
C LEU A 249 5.79 25.04 19.91
N ARG A 250 5.14 24.92 21.09
CA ARG A 250 3.98 25.73 21.45
C ARG A 250 4.30 27.23 21.51
N VAL A 251 5.50 27.59 21.97
CA VAL A 251 5.96 28.99 22.02
C VAL A 251 6.33 29.50 20.63
N ARG A 252 6.84 28.62 19.76
CA ARG A 252 7.41 28.96 18.45
C ARG A 252 6.49 28.69 17.26
N LEU A 253 5.25 28.26 17.49
CA LEU A 253 4.32 27.88 16.42
C LEU A 253 4.14 29.00 15.38
N ALA A 254 4.08 30.25 15.84
CA ALA A 254 3.93 31.44 14.99
C ALA A 254 5.22 31.91 14.30
N THR A 255 6.40 31.47 14.75
CA THR A 255 7.70 31.97 14.26
C THR A 255 8.53 30.94 13.50
N THR A 256 8.01 29.72 13.35
CA THR A 256 8.67 28.65 12.57
C THR A 256 8.71 29.05 11.09
N PRO A 257 9.88 28.96 10.41
CA PRO A 257 10.02 29.33 9.00
C PRO A 257 8.92 28.73 8.13
N GLU A 258 8.48 29.45 7.09
CA GLU A 258 7.23 29.10 6.44
C GLU A 258 7.28 27.78 5.68
N VAL A 259 8.32 27.55 4.88
CA VAL A 259 8.42 26.44 3.92
C VAL A 259 9.88 26.11 3.58
N LEU A 260 10.15 24.87 3.16
CA LEU A 260 11.34 24.55 2.37
C LEU A 260 11.05 24.88 0.90
N SER A 261 12.04 25.42 0.19
CA SER A 261 12.01 25.59 -1.26
C SER A 261 13.09 24.75 -1.94
N PHE A 262 12.81 24.32 -3.16
CA PHE A 262 13.74 23.54 -3.98
C PHE A 262 13.45 23.75 -5.47
N ALA A 263 14.46 23.54 -6.29
CA ALA A 263 14.30 23.57 -7.74
C ALA A 263 13.46 22.38 -8.20
N VAL A 264 12.48 22.64 -9.07
CA VAL A 264 11.64 21.62 -9.69
C VAL A 264 11.76 21.77 -11.20
N GLU A 265 12.19 20.71 -11.86
CA GLU A 265 12.17 20.63 -13.31
C GLU A 265 10.73 20.69 -13.82
N ALA A 266 10.50 21.19 -15.04
CA ALA A 266 9.18 21.03 -15.64
C ALA A 266 8.86 19.52 -15.73
N PRO A 267 7.65 19.08 -15.34
CA PRO A 267 7.31 17.67 -15.46
C PRO A 267 7.51 17.25 -16.92
N ALA A 268 8.15 16.09 -17.14
CA ALA A 268 8.21 15.47 -18.46
C ALA A 268 6.78 15.41 -19.01
N ALA A 269 6.57 15.75 -20.28
CA ALA A 269 5.25 16.08 -20.82
C ALA A 269 4.19 14.99 -20.55
N VAL A 270 3.49 15.09 -19.42
CA VAL A 270 2.34 14.23 -19.09
C VAL A 270 1.24 14.45 -20.12
N ALA A 271 1.12 15.68 -20.65
CA ALA A 271 0.25 16.03 -21.75
C ALA A 271 0.47 15.18 -23.01
N GLU A 272 1.69 14.71 -23.27
CA GLU A 272 2.01 13.90 -24.45
C GLU A 272 1.72 12.40 -24.25
N ARG A 273 1.40 11.97 -23.02
CA ARG A 273 1.07 10.57 -22.76
C ARG A 273 -0.32 10.23 -23.31
N PRO A 274 -0.47 9.12 -24.05
CA PRO A 274 -1.77 8.71 -24.52
C PRO A 274 -2.66 8.38 -23.32
N ALA A 275 -3.88 8.91 -23.34
CA ALA A 275 -4.93 8.44 -22.46
C ALA A 275 -5.63 7.27 -23.15
N GLU A 276 -5.80 6.18 -22.42
CA GLU A 276 -6.40 4.94 -22.92
C GLU A 276 -7.76 4.73 -22.27
N THR A 277 -8.76 4.39 -23.06
CA THR A 277 -10.03 3.88 -22.53
C THR A 277 -9.78 2.51 -21.89
N MET A 278 -10.15 2.35 -20.63
CA MET A 278 -10.10 1.07 -19.95
C MET A 278 -11.37 0.27 -20.25
N PRO A 279 -11.26 -0.96 -20.75
CA PRO A 279 -12.40 -1.86 -20.83
C PRO A 279 -13.03 -2.07 -19.44
N ARG A 280 -14.36 -2.20 -19.39
CA ARG A 280 -15.10 -2.47 -18.14
C ARG A 280 -14.50 -3.64 -17.36
N GLY A 281 -14.12 -4.72 -18.05
CA GLY A 281 -13.46 -5.87 -17.44
C GLY A 281 -12.16 -5.53 -16.69
N ALA A 282 -11.33 -4.66 -17.26
CA ALA A 282 -10.08 -4.23 -16.64
C ALA A 282 -10.32 -3.33 -15.42
N ALA A 283 -11.26 -2.39 -15.52
CA ALA A 283 -11.67 -1.54 -14.39
C ALA A 283 -12.32 -2.36 -13.26
N GLY A 284 -13.15 -3.34 -13.63
CA GLY A 284 -13.76 -4.27 -12.70
C GLY A 284 -12.75 -5.14 -11.97
N TRP A 285 -11.75 -5.70 -12.67
CA TRP A 285 -10.65 -6.45 -12.04
C TRP A 285 -9.89 -5.58 -11.03
N MET A 286 -9.53 -4.35 -11.40
CA MET A 286 -8.85 -3.42 -10.51
C MET A 286 -9.65 -3.15 -9.22
N ILE A 287 -10.97 -3.01 -9.31
CA ILE A 287 -11.84 -2.82 -8.14
C ILE A 287 -11.94 -4.13 -7.33
N ALA A 288 -12.02 -5.28 -7.98
CA ALA A 288 -12.04 -6.58 -7.31
C ALA A 288 -10.72 -6.85 -6.56
N GLU A 289 -9.58 -6.49 -7.15
CA GLU A 289 -8.24 -6.55 -6.55
C GLU A 289 -8.17 -5.66 -5.30
N LEU A 290 -8.67 -4.42 -5.38
CA LEU A 290 -8.79 -3.53 -4.22
C LEU A 290 -9.62 -4.16 -3.09
N HIS A 291 -10.76 -4.78 -3.41
CA HIS A 291 -11.56 -5.48 -2.40
C HIS A 291 -10.78 -6.64 -1.74
N LEU A 292 -10.02 -7.43 -2.51
CA LEU A 292 -9.18 -8.49 -1.95
C LEU A 292 -8.13 -7.94 -0.99
N LEU A 293 -7.42 -6.87 -1.38
CA LEU A 293 -6.40 -6.24 -0.55
C LEU A 293 -6.96 -5.65 0.75
N LEU A 294 -8.24 -5.24 0.73
CA LEU A 294 -8.96 -4.73 1.89
C LEU A 294 -9.63 -5.84 2.73
N GLY A 295 -9.44 -7.11 2.39
CA GLY A 295 -10.07 -8.26 3.08
C GLY A 295 -11.59 -8.35 2.86
N ARG A 296 -12.10 -7.74 1.79
CA ARG A 296 -13.52 -7.72 1.40
C ARG A 296 -13.79 -8.81 0.36
N ASP A 297 -13.53 -10.07 0.74
CA ASP A 297 -13.62 -11.22 -0.17
C ASP A 297 -15.01 -11.37 -0.80
N ARG A 298 -16.08 -11.09 -0.05
CA ARG A 298 -17.46 -11.22 -0.55
C ARG A 298 -17.75 -10.26 -1.69
N GLU A 299 -17.38 -9.00 -1.53
CA GLU A 299 -17.55 -7.95 -2.52
C GLU A 299 -16.70 -8.23 -3.76
N SER A 300 -15.46 -8.69 -3.56
CA SER A 300 -14.60 -9.11 -4.67
C SER A 300 -15.20 -10.27 -5.45
N VAL A 301 -15.66 -11.33 -4.78
CA VAL A 301 -16.27 -12.50 -5.43
C VAL A 301 -17.53 -12.13 -6.20
N ALA A 302 -18.41 -11.30 -5.62
CA ALA A 302 -19.62 -10.84 -6.30
C ALA A 302 -19.30 -10.07 -7.60
N LEU A 303 -18.28 -9.20 -7.56
CA LEU A 303 -17.83 -8.47 -8.74
C LEU A 303 -17.17 -9.39 -9.77
N LEU A 304 -16.31 -10.33 -9.34
CA LEU A 304 -15.70 -11.31 -10.23
C LEU A 304 -16.73 -12.21 -10.92
N GLU A 305 -17.80 -12.59 -10.22
CA GLU A 305 -18.91 -13.36 -10.79
C GLU A 305 -19.64 -12.59 -11.89
N GLU A 306 -19.87 -11.29 -11.68
CA GLU A 306 -20.44 -10.40 -12.70
C GLU A 306 -19.55 -10.34 -13.94
N LEU A 307 -18.25 -10.08 -13.71
CA LEU A 307 -17.25 -9.93 -14.76
C LEU A 307 -17.01 -11.22 -15.55
N ALA A 308 -17.06 -12.39 -14.90
CA ALA A 308 -16.81 -13.69 -15.53
C ALA A 308 -17.74 -13.99 -16.73
N ARG A 309 -18.92 -13.36 -16.78
CA ARG A 309 -19.91 -13.52 -17.86
C ARG A 309 -19.62 -12.66 -19.10
N GLU A 310 -18.71 -11.70 -19.00
CA GLU A 310 -18.33 -10.81 -20.10
C GLU A 310 -17.31 -11.45 -21.06
N ARG A 311 -17.20 -10.85 -22.27
CA ARG A 311 -16.27 -11.28 -23.33
C ARG A 311 -15.67 -10.12 -24.13
N ALA A 312 -15.42 -8.98 -23.49
CA ALA A 312 -14.86 -7.81 -24.16
C ALA A 312 -13.38 -8.04 -24.60
N PRO A 313 -12.96 -7.52 -25.77
CA PRO A 313 -11.55 -7.60 -26.18
C PRO A 313 -10.64 -6.79 -25.24
N GLY A 314 -9.35 -7.16 -25.19
CA GLY A 314 -8.35 -6.46 -24.37
C GLY A 314 -8.35 -6.80 -22.88
N VAL A 315 -9.13 -7.81 -22.47
CA VAL A 315 -9.16 -8.34 -21.09
C VAL A 315 -8.78 -9.82 -21.12
N ASN A 316 -7.86 -10.23 -20.25
CA ASN A 316 -7.54 -11.65 -20.04
C ASN A 316 -8.66 -12.31 -19.22
N TRP A 317 -9.74 -12.72 -19.89
CA TRP A 317 -10.91 -13.33 -19.23
C TRP A 317 -10.60 -14.69 -18.62
N ALA A 318 -9.58 -15.40 -19.13
CA ALA A 318 -9.12 -16.63 -18.53
C ALA A 318 -8.61 -16.35 -17.10
N PHE A 319 -7.89 -15.24 -16.90
CA PHE A 319 -7.44 -14.81 -15.58
C PHE A 319 -8.62 -14.51 -14.64
N VAL A 320 -9.55 -13.63 -15.07
CA VAL A 320 -10.71 -13.24 -14.25
C VAL A 320 -11.54 -14.45 -13.83
N ARG A 321 -11.83 -15.35 -14.78
CA ARG A 321 -12.58 -16.59 -14.50
C ARG A 321 -11.79 -17.56 -13.63
N GLY A 322 -10.48 -17.65 -13.81
CA GLY A 322 -9.60 -18.48 -13.00
C GLY A 322 -9.57 -18.01 -11.54
N MET A 323 -9.45 -16.69 -11.32
CA MET A 323 -9.53 -16.10 -9.98
C MET A 323 -10.89 -16.32 -9.33
N TRP A 324 -11.98 -16.17 -10.08
CA TRP A 324 -13.33 -16.47 -9.58
C TRP A 324 -13.47 -17.96 -9.20
N ALA A 325 -13.08 -18.87 -10.08
CA ALA A 325 -13.12 -20.33 -9.82
C ALA A 325 -12.30 -20.71 -8.59
N LEU A 326 -11.12 -20.10 -8.40
CA LEU A 326 -10.29 -20.30 -7.21
C LEU A 326 -11.06 -19.94 -5.92
N ARG A 327 -11.81 -18.83 -5.94
CA ARG A 327 -12.63 -18.39 -4.80
C ARG A 327 -13.85 -19.27 -4.55
N GLN A 328 -14.34 -19.98 -5.56
CA GLN A 328 -15.38 -21.00 -5.40
C GLN A 328 -14.82 -22.34 -4.87
N GLY A 329 -13.50 -22.47 -4.70
CA GLY A 329 -12.85 -23.73 -4.34
C GLY A 329 -12.73 -24.71 -5.51
N GLU A 330 -12.97 -24.27 -6.74
CA GLU A 330 -12.91 -25.08 -7.96
C GLU A 330 -11.46 -25.17 -8.49
N GLY A 331 -10.54 -25.69 -7.67
CA GLY A 331 -9.10 -25.65 -7.94
C GLY A 331 -8.67 -26.23 -9.29
N ALA A 332 -9.32 -27.30 -9.76
CA ALA A 332 -9.01 -27.90 -11.06
C ALA A 332 -9.41 -26.98 -12.24
N ALA A 333 -10.57 -26.32 -12.16
CA ALA A 333 -11.01 -25.36 -13.17
C ALA A 333 -10.15 -24.11 -13.14
N ALA A 334 -9.84 -23.60 -11.93
CA ALA A 334 -8.93 -22.49 -11.73
C ALA A 334 -7.55 -22.76 -12.36
N LEU A 335 -7.00 -23.97 -12.21
CA LEU A 335 -5.70 -24.32 -12.75
C LEU A 335 -5.67 -24.29 -14.27
N GLN A 336 -6.71 -24.80 -14.93
CA GLN A 336 -6.82 -24.73 -16.39
C GLN A 336 -6.95 -23.29 -16.88
N LEU A 337 -7.79 -22.49 -16.21
CA LEU A 337 -8.04 -21.10 -16.59
C LEU A 337 -6.82 -20.20 -16.35
N LEU A 338 -6.13 -20.34 -15.21
CA LEU A 338 -4.91 -19.57 -14.93
C LEU A 338 -3.74 -20.02 -15.79
N ARG A 339 -3.67 -21.30 -16.18
CA ARG A 339 -2.70 -21.75 -17.19
C ARG A 339 -2.93 -21.05 -18.53
N GLN A 340 -4.17 -21.05 -19.03
CA GLN A 340 -4.53 -20.35 -20.26
C GLN A 340 -4.18 -18.87 -20.15
N ALA A 341 -4.51 -18.23 -19.02
CA ALA A 341 -4.19 -16.83 -18.78
C ALA A 341 -2.68 -16.56 -18.85
N ALA A 342 -1.86 -17.42 -18.24
CA ALA A 342 -0.40 -17.33 -18.27
C ALA A 342 0.18 -17.57 -19.66
N GLU A 343 -0.46 -18.40 -20.50
CA GLU A 343 -0.08 -18.59 -21.90
C GLU A 343 -0.45 -17.37 -22.76
N GLU A 344 -1.59 -16.72 -22.49
CA GLU A 344 -2.03 -15.48 -23.16
C GLU A 344 -1.20 -14.24 -22.75
N SER A 345 -0.62 -14.25 -21.54
CA SER A 345 0.12 -13.12 -20.97
C SER A 345 1.45 -13.57 -20.35
N PRO A 346 2.43 -14.02 -21.17
CA PRO A 346 3.68 -14.61 -20.67
C PRO A 346 4.57 -13.63 -19.91
N ASN A 347 4.41 -12.33 -20.16
CA ASN A 347 5.21 -11.25 -19.55
C ASN A 347 4.44 -10.49 -18.45
N ASP A 348 3.24 -10.94 -18.09
CA ASP A 348 2.49 -10.34 -16.98
C ASP A 348 2.89 -11.06 -15.68
N ALA A 349 3.66 -10.36 -14.83
CA ALA A 349 4.22 -10.92 -13.61
C ALA A 349 3.11 -11.44 -12.66
N GLY A 350 1.97 -10.74 -12.59
CA GLY A 350 0.88 -11.09 -11.68
C GLY A 350 0.17 -12.34 -12.13
N VAL A 351 -0.13 -12.43 -13.43
CA VAL A 351 -0.72 -13.64 -14.02
C VAL A 351 0.21 -14.85 -13.86
N GLN A 352 1.52 -14.68 -14.12
CA GLN A 352 2.50 -15.76 -13.93
C GLN A 352 2.63 -16.17 -12.46
N PHE A 353 2.55 -15.20 -11.54
CA PHE A 353 2.65 -15.45 -10.10
C PHE A 353 1.46 -16.26 -9.60
N GLU A 354 0.23 -15.83 -9.91
CA GLU A 354 -0.99 -16.53 -9.51
C GLU A 354 -1.03 -17.96 -10.07
N TYR A 355 -0.66 -18.16 -11.33
CA TYR A 355 -0.54 -19.50 -11.91
C TYR A 355 0.50 -20.35 -11.17
N THR A 356 1.66 -19.77 -10.87
CA THR A 356 2.73 -20.46 -10.14
C THR A 356 2.31 -20.82 -8.71
N MET A 357 1.54 -19.97 -8.04
CA MET A 357 1.01 -20.25 -6.71
C MET A 357 0.03 -21.41 -6.74
N LEU A 358 -0.84 -21.46 -7.75
CA LEU A 358 -1.77 -22.56 -7.90
C LEU A 358 -1.06 -23.89 -8.24
N LEU A 359 0.02 -23.87 -9.02
CA LEU A 359 0.90 -25.04 -9.21
C LEU A 359 1.47 -25.54 -7.88
N ARG A 360 1.95 -24.61 -7.04
CA ARG A 360 2.48 -24.94 -5.70
C ARG A 360 1.42 -25.55 -4.79
N GLU A 361 0.20 -25.01 -4.77
CA GLU A 361 -0.93 -25.57 -4.01
C GLU A 361 -1.32 -26.97 -4.48
N ASN A 362 -1.24 -27.22 -5.79
CA ASN A 362 -1.45 -28.53 -6.40
C ASN A 362 -0.23 -29.46 -6.31
N ARG A 363 0.75 -29.13 -5.46
CA ARG A 363 1.95 -29.93 -5.18
C ARG A 363 2.78 -30.26 -6.43
N ALA A 364 2.83 -29.33 -7.39
CA ALA A 364 3.75 -29.41 -8.51
C ALA A 364 5.21 -29.58 -8.03
N GLY A 365 6.07 -30.10 -8.91
CA GLY A 365 7.47 -30.34 -8.58
C GLY A 365 8.21 -29.05 -8.20
N ARG A 366 9.12 -29.12 -7.23
CA ARG A 366 9.91 -27.95 -6.77
C ARG A 366 10.60 -27.20 -7.92
N ALA A 367 11.13 -27.93 -8.91
CA ALA A 367 11.77 -27.37 -10.09
C ALA A 367 10.80 -26.58 -10.99
N GLU A 368 9.54 -27.05 -11.11
CA GLU A 368 8.51 -26.37 -11.89
C GLU A 368 8.09 -25.06 -11.22
N ILE A 369 7.90 -25.09 -9.89
CA ILE A 369 7.58 -23.90 -9.09
C ILE A 369 8.72 -22.88 -9.21
N ARG A 370 9.98 -23.30 -9.06
CA ARG A 370 11.14 -22.42 -9.24
C ARG A 370 11.14 -21.75 -10.61
N LYS A 371 10.98 -22.53 -11.68
CA LYS A 371 10.93 -21.99 -13.05
C LYS A 371 9.74 -21.03 -13.26
N GLY A 372 8.63 -21.24 -12.57
CA GLY A 372 7.51 -20.30 -12.54
C GLY A 372 7.90 -18.98 -11.88
N LEU A 373 8.48 -19.04 -10.68
CA LEU A 373 8.94 -17.86 -9.94
C LEU A 373 10.05 -17.10 -10.67
N GLU A 374 10.97 -17.79 -11.35
CA GLU A 374 11.99 -17.18 -12.20
C GLU A 374 11.38 -16.38 -13.36
N ARG A 375 10.28 -16.87 -13.97
CA ARG A 375 9.53 -16.12 -14.98
C ARG A 375 8.89 -14.87 -14.39
N VAL A 376 8.33 -14.96 -13.20
CA VAL A 376 7.78 -13.79 -12.49
C VAL A 376 8.86 -12.74 -12.26
N VAL A 377 10.04 -13.14 -11.76
CA VAL A 377 11.16 -12.22 -11.53
C VAL A 377 11.75 -11.69 -12.84
N ALA A 378 11.70 -12.46 -13.94
CA ALA A 378 12.11 -11.96 -15.26
C ALA A 378 11.16 -10.87 -15.79
N ALA A 379 9.85 -11.01 -15.55
CA ALA A 379 8.84 -10.02 -15.93
C ALA A 379 8.86 -8.79 -15.01
N ASN A 380 9.02 -9.00 -13.70
CA ASN A 380 9.15 -7.96 -12.69
C ASN A 380 10.32 -8.29 -11.76
N ALA A 381 11.47 -7.67 -12.05
CA ALA A 381 12.70 -7.87 -11.29
C ALA A 381 12.53 -7.57 -9.80
N ASP A 382 11.56 -6.76 -9.38
CA ASP A 382 11.37 -6.38 -7.99
C ASP A 382 10.12 -7.00 -7.35
N HIS A 383 9.52 -8.02 -7.95
CA HIS A 383 8.38 -8.71 -7.35
C HIS A 383 8.77 -9.33 -5.99
N PRO A 384 8.26 -8.80 -4.85
CA PRO A 384 8.77 -9.11 -3.53
C PRO A 384 8.45 -10.54 -3.10
N GLU A 385 7.21 -11.01 -3.28
CA GLU A 385 6.80 -12.36 -2.92
C GLU A 385 7.49 -13.43 -3.76
N ALA A 386 7.64 -13.20 -5.07
CA ALA A 386 8.33 -14.14 -5.94
C ALA A 386 9.81 -14.29 -5.55
N ARG A 387 10.48 -13.18 -5.23
CA ARG A 387 11.84 -13.20 -4.68
C ARG A 387 11.89 -13.90 -3.34
N PHE A 388 10.98 -13.60 -2.41
CA PHE A 388 10.92 -14.29 -1.13
C PHE A 388 10.81 -15.81 -1.31
N LEU A 389 9.90 -16.29 -2.17
CA LEU A 389 9.70 -17.71 -2.41
C LEU A 389 10.90 -18.38 -3.11
N LEU A 390 11.58 -17.69 -4.02
CA LEU A 390 12.85 -18.17 -4.58
C LEU A 390 13.91 -18.30 -3.49
N GLY A 391 14.01 -17.28 -2.63
CA GLY A 391 14.93 -17.27 -1.49
C GLY A 391 14.70 -18.46 -0.54
N VAL A 392 13.45 -18.68 -0.13
CA VAL A 392 13.06 -19.85 0.67
C VAL A 392 13.39 -21.15 -0.07
N SER A 393 13.10 -21.23 -1.38
CA SER A 393 13.40 -22.43 -2.16
C SER A 393 14.90 -22.76 -2.20
N TYR A 394 15.78 -21.76 -2.29
CA TYR A 394 17.23 -21.98 -2.20
C TYR A 394 17.68 -22.34 -0.78
N ALA A 395 17.11 -21.70 0.25
CA ALA A 395 17.41 -22.01 1.64
C ALA A 395 17.06 -23.46 1.99
N ASP A 396 15.93 -23.98 1.51
CA ASP A 396 15.50 -25.37 1.67
C ASP A 396 16.46 -26.38 1.02
N GLU A 397 17.26 -25.94 0.03
CA GLU A 397 18.30 -26.74 -0.62
C GLU A 397 19.68 -26.60 0.06
N GLY A 398 19.77 -25.84 1.15
CA GLY A 398 21.06 -25.53 1.81
C GLY A 398 21.88 -24.47 1.06
N ARG A 399 21.31 -23.85 0.03
CA ARG A 399 21.94 -22.83 -0.83
C ARG A 399 21.73 -21.44 -0.24
N HIS A 400 22.30 -21.23 0.95
CA HIS A 400 22.02 -20.05 1.76
C HIS A 400 22.52 -18.75 1.12
N GLU A 401 23.68 -18.72 0.48
CA GLU A 401 24.18 -17.50 -0.19
C GLU A 401 23.26 -17.06 -1.34
N GLU A 402 22.74 -18.00 -2.13
CA GLU A 402 21.79 -17.69 -3.20
C GLU A 402 20.42 -17.27 -2.64
N ALA A 403 20.00 -17.86 -1.51
CA ALA A 403 18.82 -17.43 -0.78
C ALA A 403 18.92 -15.96 -0.35
N LEU A 404 20.08 -15.54 0.18
CA LEU A 404 20.32 -14.17 0.63
C LEU A 404 20.11 -13.14 -0.50
N VAL A 405 20.59 -13.41 -1.72
CA VAL A 405 20.40 -12.52 -2.88
C VAL A 405 18.92 -12.19 -3.13
N HIS A 406 18.05 -13.19 -2.99
CA HIS A 406 16.62 -13.01 -3.19
C HIS A 406 15.91 -12.40 -1.98
N LEU A 407 16.21 -12.89 -0.77
CA LEU A 407 15.59 -12.43 0.47
C LEU A 407 15.96 -10.98 0.82
N GLU A 408 17.22 -10.58 0.63
CA GLU A 408 17.67 -9.20 0.85
C GLU A 408 16.92 -8.23 -0.05
N ARG A 409 16.68 -8.60 -1.32
CA ARG A 409 15.91 -7.75 -2.23
C ARG A 409 14.43 -7.69 -1.84
N ALA A 410 13.81 -8.82 -1.47
CA ALA A 410 12.43 -8.84 -1.01
C ALA A 410 12.23 -7.93 0.22
N ALA A 411 13.11 -8.06 1.22
CA ALA A 411 13.10 -7.23 2.43
C ALA A 411 13.40 -5.75 2.14
N ARG A 412 14.20 -5.43 1.11
CA ARG A 412 14.42 -4.05 0.68
C ARG A 412 13.20 -3.43 0.00
N VAL A 413 12.46 -4.22 -0.79
CA VAL A 413 11.28 -3.74 -1.52
C VAL A 413 10.11 -3.58 -0.56
N LEU A 414 9.83 -4.57 0.30
CA LEU A 414 8.80 -4.46 1.34
C LEU A 414 9.43 -4.63 2.74
N PRO A 415 9.98 -3.54 3.31
CA PRO A 415 10.70 -3.59 4.59
C PRO A 415 9.80 -3.81 5.80
N ARG A 416 8.48 -3.78 5.65
CA ARG A 416 7.49 -3.96 6.72
C ARG A 416 6.82 -5.34 6.70
N GLN A 417 7.51 -6.34 6.13
CA GLN A 417 7.07 -7.74 6.09
C GLN A 417 7.92 -8.59 7.03
N SER A 418 7.40 -8.86 8.23
CA SER A 418 8.10 -9.63 9.28
C SER A 418 8.66 -10.97 8.78
N TYR A 419 7.87 -11.69 7.99
CA TYR A 419 8.25 -13.00 7.49
C TYR A 419 9.42 -12.97 6.47
N PHE A 420 9.64 -11.85 5.77
CA PHE A 420 10.84 -11.68 4.93
C PHE A 420 12.10 -11.61 5.79
N TRP A 421 12.07 -10.79 6.84
CA TRP A 421 13.18 -10.65 7.79
C TRP A 421 13.44 -11.93 8.56
N HIS A 422 12.39 -12.69 8.89
CA HIS A 422 12.50 -14.01 9.51
C HIS A 422 13.31 -14.98 8.63
N ALA A 423 12.91 -15.17 7.37
CA ALA A 423 13.61 -16.06 6.45
C ALA A 423 15.05 -15.59 6.19
N LEU A 424 15.27 -14.28 6.11
CA LEU A 424 16.59 -13.69 5.96
C LEU A 424 17.48 -13.97 7.18
N ALA A 425 16.94 -13.84 8.40
CA ALA A 425 17.67 -14.14 9.63
C ALA A 425 18.10 -15.61 9.71
N LEU A 426 17.21 -16.53 9.35
CA LEU A 426 17.53 -17.96 9.29
C LEU A 426 18.63 -18.24 8.25
N SER A 427 18.52 -17.65 7.06
CA SER A 427 19.51 -17.83 5.99
C SER A 427 20.88 -17.26 6.37
N TYR A 428 20.93 -16.09 7.02
CA TYR A 428 22.18 -15.54 7.55
C TYR A 428 22.81 -16.43 8.62
N ARG A 429 22.01 -17.02 9.50
CA ARG A 429 22.51 -17.94 10.54
C ARG A 429 23.18 -19.15 9.91
N GLU A 430 22.53 -19.79 8.95
CA GLU A 430 23.08 -20.97 8.26
C GLU A 430 24.29 -20.62 7.39
N ALA A 431 24.37 -19.40 6.86
CA ALA A 431 25.57 -18.87 6.19
C ALA A 431 26.70 -18.44 7.15
N GLY A 432 26.52 -18.59 8.47
CA GLY A 432 27.51 -18.20 9.48
C GLY A 432 27.61 -16.69 9.75
N ARG A 433 26.72 -15.86 9.17
CA ARG A 433 26.67 -14.41 9.32
C ARG A 433 25.85 -14.01 10.55
N ARG A 434 26.37 -14.33 11.74
CA ARG A 434 25.63 -14.21 13.03
C ARG A 434 25.11 -12.80 13.33
N GLU A 435 25.92 -11.77 13.10
CA GLU A 435 25.49 -10.39 13.38
C GLU A 435 24.34 -9.94 12.46
N ASP A 436 24.41 -10.30 11.17
CA ASP A 436 23.35 -10.04 10.21
C ASP A 436 22.07 -10.80 10.59
N ALA A 437 22.20 -12.05 11.05
CA ALA A 437 21.08 -12.85 11.53
C ALA A 437 20.37 -12.21 12.73
N LEU A 438 21.11 -11.65 13.68
CA LEU A 438 20.56 -10.93 14.83
C LEU A 438 19.86 -9.63 14.41
N ARG A 439 20.46 -8.85 13.50
CA ARG A 439 19.85 -7.63 12.96
C ARG A 439 18.54 -7.94 12.23
N ALA A 440 18.55 -8.94 11.34
CA ALA A 440 17.37 -9.37 10.61
C ALA A 440 16.28 -9.91 11.55
N ALA A 441 16.62 -10.69 12.57
CA ALA A 441 15.65 -11.20 13.54
C ALA A 441 15.00 -10.06 14.37
N ALA A 442 15.77 -9.04 14.73
CA ALA A 442 15.22 -7.85 15.38
C ALA A 442 14.26 -7.10 14.44
N LEU A 443 14.56 -6.99 13.14
CA LEU A 443 13.67 -6.39 12.14
C LEU A 443 12.39 -7.21 11.96
N ALA A 444 12.49 -8.54 11.98
CA ALA A 444 11.33 -9.42 11.96
C ALA A 444 10.38 -9.13 13.13
N ARG A 445 10.93 -8.97 14.34
CA ARG A 445 10.13 -8.68 15.55
C ARG A 445 9.45 -7.32 15.46
N ASP A 446 10.20 -6.31 15.02
CA ASP A 446 9.73 -4.93 15.03
C ASP A 446 8.73 -4.64 13.89
N THR A 447 8.69 -5.49 12.86
CA THR A 447 7.74 -5.39 11.74
C THR A 447 6.58 -6.39 11.84
N ALA A 448 6.50 -7.15 12.93
CA ALA A 448 5.41 -8.10 13.19
C ALA A 448 4.09 -7.36 13.42
N ARG A 449 3.05 -7.74 12.69
CA ARG A 449 1.73 -7.09 12.74
C ARG A 449 0.70 -7.84 13.59
N ASP A 450 0.99 -9.08 13.94
CA ASP A 450 0.12 -9.94 14.73
C ASP A 450 0.93 -10.76 15.77
N PRO A 451 0.25 -11.33 16.78
CA PRO A 451 0.92 -12.09 17.83
C PRO A 451 1.71 -13.31 17.34
N ASP A 452 1.27 -13.97 16.25
CA ASP A 452 1.92 -15.16 15.72
C ASP A 452 3.23 -14.81 15.02
N GLN A 453 3.23 -13.76 14.20
CA GLN A 453 4.44 -13.19 13.62
C GLN A 453 5.44 -12.77 14.70
N ARG A 454 4.95 -12.14 15.79
CA ARG A 454 5.79 -11.69 16.89
C ARG A 454 6.45 -12.87 17.60
N LYS A 455 5.67 -13.91 17.92
CA LYS A 455 6.17 -15.14 18.52
C LYS A 455 7.21 -15.83 17.63
N LEU A 456 6.95 -15.92 16.33
CA LEU A 456 7.90 -16.48 15.36
C LEU A 456 9.20 -15.68 15.33
N ALA A 457 9.11 -14.35 15.28
CA ALA A 457 10.28 -13.47 15.26
C ALA A 457 11.10 -13.55 16.57
N GLU A 458 10.45 -13.65 17.72
CA GLU A 458 11.12 -13.84 19.02
C GLU A 458 11.87 -15.18 19.08
N ALA A 459 11.25 -16.26 18.61
CA ALA A 459 11.92 -17.56 18.49
C ALA A 459 13.14 -17.49 17.56
N THR A 460 13.02 -16.75 16.45
CA THR A 460 14.11 -16.54 15.50
C THR A 460 15.26 -15.77 16.12
N LEU A 461 14.96 -14.72 16.89
CA LEU A 461 15.97 -13.93 17.59
C LEU A 461 16.75 -14.78 18.60
N ALA A 462 16.04 -15.62 19.36
CA ALA A 462 16.67 -16.55 20.29
C ALA A 462 17.60 -17.55 19.56
N LEU A 463 17.16 -18.09 18.42
CA LEU A 463 17.94 -19.02 17.61
C LEU A 463 19.15 -18.36 16.94
N SER A 464 19.02 -17.14 16.41
CA SER A 464 20.13 -16.38 15.80
C SER A 464 21.23 -16.04 16.82
N GLY A 465 20.90 -16.04 18.11
CA GLY A 465 21.85 -15.90 19.20
C GLY A 465 22.68 -17.15 19.47
N GLN A 466 22.31 -18.32 18.95
CA GLN A 466 23.00 -19.59 19.16
C GLN A 466 23.88 -19.96 17.95
N PRO A 467 24.98 -20.71 18.14
CA PRO A 467 25.74 -21.26 17.01
C PRO A 467 24.88 -22.25 16.22
N PRO A 468 25.06 -22.36 14.87
CA PRO A 468 24.31 -23.32 14.07
C PRO A 468 24.58 -24.75 14.56
N GLU A 469 23.56 -25.60 14.56
CA GLU A 469 23.72 -27.03 14.85
C GLU A 469 24.67 -27.64 13.81
N LYS A 470 25.73 -28.30 14.27
CA LYS A 470 26.63 -29.04 13.37
C LYS A 470 25.82 -30.17 12.74
N ARG A 471 25.56 -30.06 11.43
CA ARG A 471 24.96 -31.14 10.63
C ARG A 471 25.95 -32.27 10.36
#